data_AF-A0A964ZBT8-F1
#
_entry.id   AF-A0A964ZBT8-F1
#
_cell.length_a   1.000
_cell.length_b   1.000
_cell.length_c   1.000
_cell.angle_alpha   90.00
_cell.angle_beta   90.00
_cell.angle_gamma   90.00
#
_symmetry.space_group_name_H-M   'P 1'
#
loop_
_entity.id
_entity.type
_entity.pdbx_description
1 polymer ?
#
loop_
_entity_poly.entity_id
_entity_poly.type
_entity_poly.pdbx_seq_one_letter_code
_entity_poly.pdbx_strand_id
1 'polypeptide(L)'
;MVKGDLVLETKIAGREAGRGISPGIEKGKRAFTIQTPNVASSVAGFILPGNKVDVLLTVTGQGINDGGGTTLTLLQAVEILAVDQRLEAPSDNKVDTKDLRSVTLLVTPE
;
A
#
# COMPACT_ATOMS: atom_id res chain seq x y z
N MET A 1 18.35 -10.68 19.28
CA MET A 1 19.15 -10.53 20.52
C MET A 1 19.36 -11.90 21.13
N VAL A 2 20.55 -12.19 21.64
CA VAL A 2 20.85 -13.46 22.33
C VAL A 2 20.89 -13.20 23.84
N LYS A 3 20.52 -14.19 24.65
CA LYS A 3 20.54 -14.08 26.11
C LYS A 3 21.97 -13.75 26.60
N GLY A 4 22.13 -12.63 27.29
CA GLY A 4 23.42 -12.15 27.82
C GLY A 4 24.12 -11.09 26.96
N ASP A 5 23.54 -10.70 25.83
CA ASP A 5 24.10 -9.67 24.95
C ASP A 5 23.88 -8.26 25.55
N LEU A 6 24.87 -7.37 25.41
CA LEU A 6 24.76 -5.97 25.86
C LEU A 6 23.70 -5.23 25.03
N VAL A 7 22.87 -4.43 25.70
CA VAL A 7 21.87 -3.59 25.03
C VAL A 7 22.53 -2.25 24.69
N LEU A 8 23.03 -2.13 23.46
CA LEU A 8 23.57 -0.88 22.92
C LEU A 8 22.45 -0.05 22.28
N GLU A 9 22.55 1.28 22.28
CA GLU A 9 21.57 2.15 21.62
C GLU A 9 21.34 1.79 20.15
N THR A 10 22.37 1.33 19.45
CA THR A 10 22.28 0.84 18.05
C THR A 10 21.46 -0.45 17.90
N LYS A 11 21.23 -1.18 19.00
CA LYS A 11 20.42 -2.40 19.06
C LYS A 11 19.01 -2.15 19.60
N ILE A 12 18.70 -0.91 19.99
CA ILE A 12 17.37 -0.50 20.44
C ILE A 12 16.74 0.32 19.31
N ALA A 13 15.48 0.03 19.00
CA ALA A 13 14.73 0.88 18.07
C ALA A 13 14.68 2.31 18.63
N GLY A 14 14.92 3.32 17.79
CA GLY A 14 14.91 4.73 18.21
C GLY A 14 13.60 5.11 18.92
N ARG A 15 13.61 6.18 19.71
CA ARG A 15 12.44 6.60 20.50
C ARG A 15 11.18 6.83 19.65
N GLU A 16 11.38 7.23 18.39
CA GLU A 16 10.35 7.43 17.36
C GLU A 16 10.07 6.19 16.49
N ALA A 17 10.76 5.07 16.72
CA ALA A 17 10.66 3.89 15.86
C ALA A 17 9.33 3.12 16.01
N GLY A 18 8.42 3.59 16.89
CA GLY A 18 7.12 2.99 17.12
C GLY A 18 7.21 1.60 17.78
N ARG A 19 6.16 1.21 18.50
CA ARG A 19 5.99 -0.21 18.89
C ARG A 19 5.20 -0.91 17.78
N GLY A 20 5.86 -1.80 17.04
CA GLY A 20 5.25 -2.56 15.94
C GLY A 20 5.16 -1.80 14.61
N ILE A 21 4.48 -2.46 13.66
CA ILE A 21 4.32 -2.13 12.23
C ILE A 21 3.39 -0.91 12.00
N SER A 22 3.37 0.07 12.91
CA SER A 22 2.56 1.27 12.68
C SER A 22 3.20 2.06 11.54
N PRO A 23 2.49 2.27 10.41
CA PRO A 23 3.05 3.05 9.32
C PRO A 23 3.27 4.48 9.83
N GLY A 24 4.19 5.21 9.22
CA GLY A 24 4.35 6.65 9.41
C GLY A 24 3.13 7.44 8.94
N ILE A 25 1.96 7.20 9.53
CA ILE A 25 0.72 7.93 9.26
C ILE A 25 0.85 9.26 9.98
N GLU A 26 1.10 10.31 9.23
CA GLU A 26 1.14 11.68 9.75
C GLU A 26 -0.19 12.07 10.42
N LYS A 27 -0.11 12.99 11.39
CA LYS A 27 -1.30 13.54 12.06
C LYS A 27 -2.26 14.11 11.03
N GLY A 28 -3.53 13.70 11.11
CA GLY A 28 -4.57 14.13 10.18
C GLY A 28 -4.69 13.29 8.91
N LYS A 29 -3.88 12.22 8.76
CA LYS A 29 -4.03 11.21 7.71
C LYS A 29 -4.53 9.88 8.28
N ARG A 30 -4.91 8.96 7.40
CA ARG A 30 -5.40 7.61 7.73
C ARG A 30 -4.88 6.61 6.69
N ALA A 31 -4.56 5.40 7.13
CA ALA A 31 -4.29 4.28 6.25
C ALA A 31 -5.61 3.64 5.77
N PHE A 32 -5.79 3.49 4.47
CA PHE A 32 -6.95 2.84 3.86
C PHE A 32 -6.51 1.71 2.94
N THR A 33 -6.98 0.49 3.21
CA THR A 33 -6.59 -0.70 2.44
C THR A 33 -7.67 -1.06 1.42
N ILE A 34 -7.26 -1.15 0.15
CA ILE A 34 -8.09 -1.61 -0.96
C ILE A 34 -7.69 -3.06 -1.28
N GLN A 35 -8.67 -3.96 -1.35
CA GLN A 35 -8.46 -5.32 -1.83
C GLN A 35 -8.41 -5.31 -3.36
N THR A 36 -7.42 -5.98 -3.94
CA THR A 36 -7.16 -6.02 -5.38
C THR A 36 -7.40 -7.44 -5.90
N PRO A 37 -8.65 -7.83 -6.22
CA PRO A 37 -8.97 -9.21 -6.59
C PRO A 37 -8.30 -9.63 -7.91
N ASN A 38 -8.09 -8.67 -8.81
CA ASN A 38 -7.37 -8.86 -10.07
C ASN A 38 -6.30 -7.79 -10.17
N VAL A 39 -5.06 -8.12 -9.78
CA VAL A 39 -3.92 -7.28 -10.14
C VAL A 39 -3.58 -7.59 -11.57
N ALA A 40 -3.64 -6.58 -12.45
CA ALA A 40 -3.09 -6.72 -13.79
C ALA A 40 -1.61 -7.11 -13.62
N SER A 41 -1.27 -8.31 -14.07
CA SER A 41 0.05 -8.94 -13.90
C SER A 41 1.21 -8.07 -14.41
N SER A 42 0.93 -7.06 -15.24
CA SER A 42 1.88 -6.11 -15.77
C SER A 42 2.29 -4.97 -14.81
N VAL A 43 1.58 -4.75 -13.70
CA VAL A 43 1.89 -3.66 -12.73
C VAL A 43 2.36 -4.20 -11.37
N ALA A 44 2.16 -5.50 -11.13
CA ALA A 44 2.66 -6.23 -9.96
C ALA A 44 4.20 -6.24 -9.96
N GLY A 45 4.82 -5.32 -9.23
CA GLY A 45 6.27 -5.14 -9.16
C GLY A 45 6.76 -3.73 -9.49
N PHE A 46 5.90 -2.87 -10.03
CA PHE A 46 6.23 -1.45 -10.30
C PHE A 46 5.71 -0.49 -9.23
N ILE A 47 4.83 -0.97 -8.34
CA ILE A 47 4.34 -0.20 -7.20
C ILE A 47 5.01 -0.68 -5.92
N LEU A 48 5.68 0.24 -5.23
CA LEU A 48 6.36 0.00 -3.96
C LEU A 48 5.85 0.99 -2.91
N PRO A 49 5.98 0.67 -1.60
CA PRO A 49 5.74 1.65 -0.54
C PRO A 49 6.53 2.95 -0.79
N GLY A 50 5.87 4.08 -0.55
CA GLY A 50 6.37 5.44 -0.85
C GLY A 50 6.07 5.94 -2.27
N ASN A 51 5.62 5.09 -3.19
CA ASN A 51 5.15 5.53 -4.51
C ASN A 51 3.80 6.25 -4.40
N LYS A 52 3.52 7.14 -5.36
CA LYS A 52 2.25 7.84 -5.49
C LYS A 52 1.43 7.27 -6.64
N VAL A 53 0.13 7.13 -6.41
CA VAL A 53 -0.82 6.60 -7.39
C VAL A 53 -2.11 7.42 -7.42
N ASP A 54 -2.83 7.31 -8.53
CA ASP A 54 -4.20 7.78 -8.65
C ASP A 54 -5.16 6.59 -8.52
N VAL A 55 -6.32 6.82 -7.90
CA VAL A 55 -7.38 5.81 -7.76
C VAL A 55 -8.54 6.22 -8.64
N LEU A 56 -8.88 5.37 -9.60
CA LEU A 56 -9.98 5.58 -10.53
C LEU A 56 -11.10 4.57 -10.25
N LEU A 57 -12.34 5.04 -10.34
CA LEU A 57 -13.55 4.24 -10.32
C LEU A 57 -14.08 4.13 -11.75
N THR A 58 -14.14 2.91 -12.27
CA THR A 58 -14.81 2.63 -13.53
C THR A 58 -16.15 1.98 -13.26
N VAL A 59 -17.22 2.63 -13.71
CA VAL A 59 -18.59 2.12 -13.68
C VAL A 59 -18.92 1.62 -15.08
N THR A 60 -19.13 0.31 -15.23
CA THR A 60 -19.56 -0.27 -16.51
C THR A 60 -21.08 -0.25 -16.61
N GLY A 61 -21.62 0.30 -17.70
CA GLY A 61 -23.06 0.24 -18.00
C GLY A 61 -23.47 -1.21 -18.29
N GLN A 62 -24.60 -1.67 -17.74
CA GLN A 62 -25.09 -3.04 -17.92
C GLN A 62 -25.99 -3.24 -19.16
N GLY A 63 -26.26 -2.18 -19.94
CA GLY A 63 -27.21 -2.23 -21.06
C GLY A 63 -26.62 -1.83 -22.41
N ILE A 64 -27.13 -2.43 -23.49
CA ILE A 64 -26.77 -2.17 -24.91
C ILE A 64 -27.06 -0.71 -25.33
N ASN A 65 -27.89 0.02 -24.57
CA ASN A 65 -28.29 1.41 -24.85
C ASN A 65 -27.81 2.44 -23.82
N ASP A 66 -27.06 2.03 -22.78
CA ASP A 66 -26.46 2.96 -21.82
C ASP A 66 -25.08 3.33 -22.34
N GLY A 67 -24.94 4.54 -22.87
CA GLY A 67 -23.78 5.02 -23.63
C GLY A 67 -22.44 4.90 -22.90
N GLY A 68 -21.85 3.71 -22.93
CA GLY A 68 -20.48 3.41 -22.49
C GLY A 68 -20.27 3.49 -20.97
N GLY A 69 -19.32 2.71 -20.44
CA GLY A 69 -18.89 2.87 -19.05
C GLY A 69 -18.28 4.24 -18.79
N THR A 70 -18.43 4.77 -17.58
CA THR A 70 -17.82 6.04 -17.14
C THR A 70 -16.68 5.76 -16.18
N THR A 71 -15.55 6.46 -16.33
CA THR A 71 -14.43 6.43 -15.39
C THR A 71 -14.29 7.78 -14.69
N LEU A 72 -14.22 7.76 -13.36
CA LEU A 72 -14.08 8.92 -12.49
C LEU A 72 -12.82 8.77 -11.65
N THR A 73 -12.07 9.84 -11.46
CA THR A 73 -10.92 9.85 -10.55
C THR A 73 -11.41 10.13 -9.12
N LEU A 74 -11.17 9.19 -8.20
CA LEU A 74 -11.55 9.31 -6.79
C LEU A 74 -10.46 9.95 -5.95
N LEU A 75 -9.22 9.53 -6.15
CA LEU A 75 -8.05 10.02 -5.41
C LEU A 75 -6.92 10.29 -6.39
N GLN A 76 -6.12 11.31 -6.08
CA GLN A 76 -4.97 11.69 -6.90
C GLN A 76 -3.71 11.82 -6.04
N ALA A 77 -2.59 11.36 -6.58
CA ALA A 77 -1.26 11.45 -5.99
C ALA A 77 -1.19 10.95 -4.53
N VAL A 78 -1.96 9.90 -4.20
CA VAL A 78 -1.98 9.29 -2.87
C VAL A 78 -0.81 8.32 -2.70
N GLU A 79 -0.19 8.37 -1.53
CA GLU A 79 1.00 7.56 -1.23
C GLU A 79 0.62 6.14 -0.83
N ILE A 80 1.39 5.16 -1.30
CA ILE A 80 1.27 3.77 -0.89
C ILE A 80 2.07 3.55 0.40
N LEU A 81 1.41 3.08 1.46
CA LEU A 81 2.04 2.69 2.71
C LEU A 81 2.52 1.23 2.69
N ALA A 82 1.78 0.35 2.04
CA ALA A 82 2.10 -1.07 1.96
C ALA A 82 1.46 -1.70 0.73
N VAL A 83 2.14 -2.67 0.13
CA VAL A 83 1.61 -3.55 -0.92
C VAL A 83 1.58 -4.97 -0.39
N ASP A 84 0.42 -5.60 -0.41
CA ASP A 84 0.17 -6.90 0.20
C ASP A 84 0.55 -6.92 1.70
N GLN A 85 0.45 -8.06 2.39
CA GLN A 85 0.86 -8.16 3.81
C GLN A 85 2.38 -8.01 4.03
N ARG A 86 3.16 -7.56 3.04
CA ARG A 86 4.61 -7.42 3.11
C ARG A 86 5.04 -5.96 2.94
N LEU A 87 5.46 -5.36 4.06
CA LEU A 87 6.19 -4.08 4.07
C LEU A 87 7.68 -4.24 3.70
N GLU A 88 8.20 -5.47 3.74
CA GLU A 88 9.57 -5.74 3.30
C GLU A 88 9.60 -5.94 1.79
N ALA A 89 10.31 -5.07 1.08
CA ALA A 89 10.79 -5.39 -0.25
C ALA A 89 11.54 -6.72 -0.14
N PRO A 90 11.18 -7.77 -0.92
CA PRO A 90 11.88 -9.04 -0.84
C PRO A 90 13.38 -8.77 -1.03
N SER A 91 14.23 -9.38 -0.20
CA SER A 91 15.68 -9.29 -0.33
C SER A 91 16.20 -9.77 -1.70
N ASP A 92 15.35 -10.47 -2.46
CA ASP A 92 15.59 -10.96 -3.82
C ASP A 92 14.76 -10.21 -4.90
N ASN A 93 14.14 -9.08 -4.54
CA ASN A 93 13.30 -8.22 -5.39
C ASN A 93 12.17 -8.93 -6.16
N LYS A 94 11.87 -10.19 -5.80
CA LYS A 94 10.84 -11.02 -6.42
C LYS A 94 9.60 -11.03 -5.55
N VAL A 95 8.67 -10.14 -5.87
CA VAL A 95 7.29 -10.23 -5.40
C VAL A 95 6.58 -11.25 -6.28
N ASP A 96 5.98 -12.28 -5.69
CA ASP A 96 5.20 -13.26 -6.45
C ASP A 96 3.91 -12.59 -6.95
N THR A 97 3.93 -12.22 -8.23
CA THR A 97 2.96 -11.32 -8.88
C THR A 97 1.51 -11.82 -8.90
N LYS A 98 1.29 -13.11 -8.56
CA LYS A 98 -0.04 -13.74 -8.52
C LYS A 98 -0.78 -13.57 -7.19
N ASP A 99 -0.09 -13.09 -6.14
CA ASP A 99 -0.64 -13.06 -4.78
C ASP A 99 -0.79 -11.65 -4.19
N LEU A 100 -0.55 -10.59 -4.96
CA LEU A 100 -0.83 -9.23 -4.51
C LEU A 100 -2.35 -9.06 -4.29
N ARG A 101 -2.78 -9.15 -3.03
CA ARG A 101 -4.21 -9.14 -2.67
C ARG A 101 -4.69 -7.79 -2.16
N SER A 102 -3.79 -6.89 -1.77
CA SER A 102 -4.18 -5.60 -1.20
C SER A 102 -3.15 -4.50 -1.40
N VAL A 103 -3.60 -3.25 -1.36
CA VAL A 103 -2.76 -2.05 -1.33
C VAL A 103 -3.28 -1.13 -0.23
N THR A 104 -2.38 -0.65 0.62
CA THR A 104 -2.71 0.30 1.69
C THR A 104 -2.24 1.69 1.29
N LEU A 105 -3.15 2.66 1.29
CA LEU A 105 -2.93 4.03 0.88
C LEU A 105 -2.97 4.97 2.08
N LEU A 106 -2.16 6.03 2.04
CA LEU A 106 -2.22 7.15 2.97
C LEU A 106 -3.19 8.20 2.43
N VAL A 107 -4.32 8.38 3.10
CA VAL A 107 -5.39 9.30 2.70
C VAL A 107 -5.65 10.35 3.77
N THR A 108 -6.24 11.49 3.37
CA THR A 108 -6.75 12.49 4.30
C THR A 108 -8.26 12.26 4.49
N PRO A 109 -8.74 11.90 5.69
CA PRO A 109 -10.17 11.88 5.96
C PRO A 109 -10.71 13.31 5.98
N GLU A 110 -11.79 13.57 5.24
CA GLU A 110 -12.62 14.76 5.38
C GLU A 110 -13.46 14.73 6.67
#